data_AF-A0A3B8NFL6-F1
#
_entry.id   AF-A0A3B8NFL6-F1
#
_cell.length_a   1.000
_cell.length_b   1.000
_cell.length_c   1.000
_cell.angle_alpha   90.00
_cell.angle_beta   90.00
_cell.angle_gamma   90.00
#
_symmetry.space_group_name_H-M   'P 1'
#
loop_
_entity.id
_entity.type
_entity.pdbx_description
1 polymer ?
#
loop_
_entity_poly.entity_id
_entity_poly.type
_entity_poly.pdbx_seq_one_letter_code
_entity_poly.pdbx_strand_id
1 'polypeptide(L)'
;WIKGLPAQALLQLNRAMSADLTGDEEYLQRYSVPYASVKWILMDRPDKRGQFLANPRRHWQHYATRMSGPRSEIRTWRAWACFAIATRVLPDSEFPKDTQQIETEGLMIPDESKIEDMLCLVGLEGECRIWKKVIKS
;
A
#
# COMPACT_ATOMS: atom_id res chain seq x y z
N TRP A 1 11.63 -2.09 10.84
CA TRP A 1 12.32 -3.27 10.31
C TRP A 1 13.51 -3.69 11.17
N ILE A 2 14.62 -2.92 11.21
CA ILE A 2 15.84 -3.25 11.97
C ILE A 2 15.59 -3.61 13.44
N LYS A 3 14.59 -2.97 14.06
CA LYS A 3 14.17 -3.24 15.46
C LYS A 3 13.26 -4.48 15.63
N GLY A 4 13.10 -5.32 14.61
CA GLY A 4 12.25 -6.51 14.68
C GLY A 4 10.73 -6.24 14.65
N LEU A 5 10.32 -5.04 14.23
CA LEU A 5 8.92 -4.59 14.19
C LEU A 5 8.45 -4.41 12.73
N PRO A 6 7.92 -5.46 12.07
CA PRO A 6 7.51 -5.38 10.67
C PRO A 6 6.18 -4.63 10.47
N ALA A 7 5.17 -4.84 11.32
CA ALA A 7 3.92 -4.06 11.25
C ALA A 7 4.18 -2.56 11.39
N GLN A 8 5.01 -2.16 12.36
CA GLN A 8 5.42 -0.76 12.51
C GLN A 8 6.19 -0.24 11.30
N ALA A 9 7.01 -1.08 10.66
CA ALA A 9 7.72 -0.70 9.44
C ALA A 9 6.73 -0.35 8.31
N LEU A 10 5.69 -1.17 8.09
CA LEU A 10 4.64 -0.89 7.12
C LEU A 10 3.92 0.43 7.42
N LEU A 11 3.67 0.74 8.70
CA LEU A 11 3.09 2.04 9.09
C LEU A 11 4.02 3.21 8.76
N GLN A 12 5.34 3.07 8.94
CA GLN A 12 6.30 4.10 8.54
C GLN A 12 6.37 4.27 7.02
N LEU A 13 6.23 3.19 6.24
CA LEU A 13 6.15 3.28 4.78
C LEU A 13 4.88 4.02 4.34
N ASN A 14 3.73 3.79 4.98
CA ASN A 14 2.51 4.55 4.72
C ASN A 14 2.67 6.04 5.04
N ARG A 15 3.41 6.36 6.11
CA ARG A 15 3.74 7.74 6.46
C ARG A 15 4.64 8.39 5.42
N ALA A 16 5.66 7.68 4.94
CA ALA A 16 6.53 8.15 3.85
C ALA A 16 5.73 8.40 2.56
N MET A 17 4.80 7.50 2.22
CA MET A 17 3.86 7.67 1.10
C MET A 17 2.85 8.82 1.29
N SER A 18 2.74 9.39 2.49
CA SER A 18 1.88 10.54 2.78
C SER A 18 2.68 11.85 2.88
N ALA A 19 4.00 11.81 2.66
CA ALA A 19 4.83 13.00 2.71
C ALA A 19 4.43 13.98 1.60
N ASP A 20 4.56 15.28 1.92
CA ASP A 20 4.21 16.34 0.99
C ASP A 20 5.35 16.56 -0.02
N LEU A 21 5.42 15.65 -1.01
CA LEU A 21 6.45 15.64 -2.04
C LEU A 21 5.91 16.08 -3.40
N THR A 22 6.75 16.78 -4.16
CA THR A 22 6.50 17.30 -5.51
C THR A 22 7.11 16.43 -6.61
N GLY A 23 8.11 15.58 -6.30
CA GLY A 23 8.68 14.59 -7.22
C GLY A 23 10.12 14.86 -7.65
N ASP A 24 10.59 16.08 -7.49
CA ASP A 24 11.92 16.57 -7.88
C ASP A 24 12.95 16.48 -6.75
N GLU A 25 12.53 16.10 -5.55
CA GLU A 25 13.41 16.08 -4.40
C GLU A 25 14.50 15.01 -4.50
N GLU A 26 15.72 15.35 -4.05
CA GLU A 26 16.91 14.51 -4.17
C GLU A 26 16.71 13.09 -3.61
N TYR A 27 15.96 12.97 -2.52
CA TYR A 27 15.69 11.67 -1.91
C TYR A 27 14.79 10.78 -2.76
N LEU A 28 13.92 11.33 -3.62
CA LEU A 28 13.12 10.54 -4.56
C LEU A 28 13.94 10.02 -5.73
N GLN A 29 15.03 10.71 -6.09
CA GLN A 29 15.99 10.23 -7.09
C GLN A 29 16.73 8.98 -6.58
N ARG A 30 16.96 8.90 -5.26
CA ARG A 30 17.63 7.77 -4.62
C ARG A 30 16.67 6.67 -4.16
N TYR A 31 15.47 7.05 -3.72
CA TYR A 31 14.47 6.17 -3.12
C TYR A 31 13.09 6.47 -3.70
N SER A 32 12.61 5.57 -4.57
CA SER A 32 11.25 5.68 -5.09
C SER A 32 10.19 5.49 -4.01
N VAL A 33 8.94 5.83 -4.36
CA VAL A 33 7.76 5.55 -3.52
C VAL A 33 7.80 4.07 -3.08
N PRO A 34 7.67 3.77 -1.76
CA PRO A 34 8.17 2.51 -1.20
C PRO A 34 7.28 1.27 -1.44
N TYR A 35 6.67 1.12 -2.61
CA TYR A 35 5.89 -0.07 -3.00
C TYR A 35 6.72 -1.35 -2.98
N ALA A 36 7.97 -1.28 -3.49
CA ALA A 36 8.87 -2.42 -3.48
C ALA A 36 9.22 -2.86 -2.05
N SER A 37 9.41 -1.89 -1.14
CA SER A 37 9.67 -2.17 0.28
C SER A 37 8.47 -2.82 0.96
N VAL A 38 7.25 -2.35 0.65
CA VAL A 38 6.02 -2.99 1.11
C VAL A 38 5.98 -4.45 0.64
N LYS A 39 6.09 -4.69 -0.67
CA LYS A 39 6.07 -6.04 -1.24
C LYS A 39 7.10 -6.95 -0.60
N TRP A 40 8.33 -6.47 -0.44
CA TRP A 40 9.42 -7.24 0.15
C TRP A 40 9.11 -7.70 1.58
N ILE A 41 8.60 -6.79 2.44
CA ILE A 41 8.21 -7.16 3.82
C ILE A 41 7.09 -8.22 3.81
N LEU A 42 6.12 -8.10 2.89
CA LEU A 42 5.02 -9.06 2.81
C LEU A 42 5.48 -10.43 2.31
N MET A 43 6.40 -10.47 1.34
CA MET A 43 6.98 -11.71 0.82
C MET A 43 7.87 -12.43 1.83
N ASP A 44 8.61 -11.67 2.65
CA ASP A 44 9.48 -12.22 3.69
C ASP A 44 8.72 -12.98 4.79
N ARG A 45 7.41 -12.70 4.96
CA ARG A 45 6.51 -13.37 5.91
C ARG A 45 7.10 -13.48 7.32
N PRO A 46 7.45 -12.33 7.96
CA PRO A 46 8.07 -12.33 9.28
C PRO A 46 7.17 -12.92 10.38
N ASP A 47 5.86 -13.01 10.14
CA ASP A 47 4.89 -13.70 10.99
C ASP A 47 5.16 -15.21 11.11
N LYS A 48 5.68 -15.85 10.06
CA LYS A 48 6.10 -17.26 10.12
C LYS A 48 7.30 -17.48 11.07
N ARG A 49 7.98 -16.40 11.46
CA ARG A 49 9.07 -16.41 12.45
C ARG A 49 8.66 -15.80 13.79
N GLY A 50 7.36 -15.65 14.03
CA GLY A 50 6.80 -15.16 15.29
C GLY A 50 6.76 -13.64 15.45
N GLN A 51 7.10 -12.86 14.41
CA GLN A 51 7.01 -11.40 14.48
C GLN A 51 5.60 -10.93 14.12
N PHE A 52 5.05 -9.98 14.88
CA PHE A 52 3.71 -9.48 14.62
C PHE A 52 3.61 -8.68 13.31
N LEU A 53 2.83 -9.18 12.35
CA LEU A 53 2.53 -8.54 11.06
C LEU A 53 1.10 -7.99 10.96
N ALA A 54 0.20 -8.37 11.88
CA ALA A 54 -1.24 -8.12 11.82
C ALA A 54 -1.89 -8.65 10.52
N ASN A 55 -2.93 -8.00 10.01
CA ASN A 55 -3.48 -8.25 8.67
C ASN A 55 -3.25 -7.03 7.76
N PRO A 56 -2.16 -7.00 6.97
CA PRO A 56 -1.83 -5.86 6.11
C PRO A 56 -2.90 -5.58 5.04
N ARG A 57 -3.52 -6.62 4.47
CA ARG A 57 -4.56 -6.46 3.45
C ARG A 57 -5.76 -5.69 4.02
N ARG A 58 -6.29 -6.14 5.15
CA ARG A 58 -7.39 -5.46 5.84
C ARG A 58 -7.00 -4.04 6.28
N HIS A 59 -5.78 -3.84 6.78
CA HIS A 59 -5.26 -2.52 7.13
C HIS A 59 -5.39 -1.52 5.97
N TRP A 60 -4.89 -1.85 4.78
CA TRP A 60 -4.96 -0.92 3.64
C TRP A 60 -6.37 -0.72 3.09
N GLN A 61 -7.24 -1.73 3.19
CA GLN A 61 -8.66 -1.57 2.86
C GLN A 61 -9.33 -0.48 3.72
N HIS A 62 -9.18 -0.57 5.05
CA HIS A 62 -9.72 0.46 5.94
C HIS A 62 -9.02 1.80 5.74
N TYR A 63 -7.69 1.79 5.54
CA TYR A 63 -6.95 3.03 5.36
C TYR A 63 -7.41 3.80 4.13
N ALA A 64 -7.63 3.11 3.00
CA ALA A 64 -8.11 3.73 1.77
C ALA A 64 -9.54 4.30 1.91
N THR A 65 -10.41 3.62 2.64
CA THR A 65 -11.84 3.99 2.79
C THR A 65 -12.12 5.02 3.86
N ARG A 66 -11.13 5.35 4.70
CA ARG A 66 -11.24 6.33 5.78
C ARG A 66 -10.34 7.55 5.58
N MET A 67 -9.71 7.66 4.41
CA MET A 67 -8.75 8.71 4.13
C MET A 67 -9.40 10.09 4.14
N SER A 68 -8.78 11.04 4.83
CA SER A 68 -9.24 12.43 4.91
C SER A 68 -8.06 13.39 5.08
N GLY A 69 -8.34 14.69 4.98
CA GLY A 69 -7.36 15.76 5.14
C GLY A 69 -6.53 16.04 3.88
N PRO A 70 -5.37 16.71 4.04
CA PRO A 70 -4.52 17.08 2.91
C PRO A 70 -4.12 15.88 2.07
N ARG A 71 -4.14 16.09 0.73
CA ARG A 71 -3.76 15.10 -0.27
C ARG A 71 -4.49 13.75 -0.10
N SER A 72 -5.71 13.78 0.43
CA SER A 72 -6.50 12.57 0.69
C SER A 72 -6.66 11.71 -0.55
N GLU A 73 -6.87 12.32 -1.72
CA GLU A 73 -7.05 11.58 -2.97
C GLU A 73 -5.85 10.69 -3.31
N ILE A 74 -4.64 11.26 -3.48
CA ILE A 74 -3.46 10.44 -3.77
C ILE A 74 -3.14 9.47 -2.63
N ARG A 75 -3.37 9.85 -1.37
CA ARG A 75 -3.16 8.94 -0.23
C ARG A 75 -4.11 7.74 -0.28
N THR A 76 -5.36 7.93 -0.71
CA THR A 76 -6.32 6.86 -0.97
C THR A 76 -5.82 5.92 -2.06
N TRP A 77 -5.35 6.45 -3.19
CA TRP A 77 -4.87 5.62 -4.30
C TRP A 77 -3.57 4.88 -3.96
N ARG A 78 -2.66 5.50 -3.20
CA ARG A 78 -1.47 4.83 -2.64
C ARG A 78 -1.85 3.70 -1.66
N ALA A 79 -2.91 3.89 -0.87
CA ALA A 79 -3.42 2.86 0.02
C ALA A 79 -4.04 1.69 -0.78
N TRP A 80 -4.85 1.97 -1.81
CA TRP A 80 -5.36 0.93 -2.71
C TRP A 80 -4.25 0.19 -3.47
N ALA A 81 -3.21 0.91 -3.89
CA ALA A 81 -2.01 0.33 -4.49
C ALA A 81 -1.31 -0.67 -3.57
N CYS A 82 -1.20 -0.37 -2.28
CA CYS A 82 -0.66 -1.30 -1.28
C CYS A 82 -1.63 -2.45 -0.97
N PHE A 83 -2.95 -2.21 -0.95
CA PHE A 83 -3.97 -3.26 -0.84
C PHE A 83 -3.83 -4.28 -1.98
N ALA A 84 -3.65 -3.82 -3.22
CA ALA A 84 -3.47 -4.70 -4.37
C ALA A 84 -2.19 -5.54 -4.27
N ILE A 85 -1.07 -4.93 -3.84
CA ILE A 85 0.18 -5.66 -3.55
C ILE A 85 -0.05 -6.74 -2.49
N ALA A 86 -0.70 -6.40 -1.37
CA ALA A 86 -0.99 -7.37 -0.30
C ALA A 86 -1.94 -8.48 -0.77
N THR A 87 -2.87 -8.16 -1.65
CA THR A 87 -3.80 -9.13 -2.24
C THR A 87 -3.09 -10.14 -3.12
N ARG A 88 -2.11 -9.70 -3.93
CA ARG A 88 -1.28 -10.62 -4.73
C ARG A 88 -0.32 -11.46 -3.91
N VAL A 89 0.30 -10.89 -2.88
CA VAL A 89 1.41 -11.53 -2.16
C VAL A 89 0.93 -12.48 -1.06
N LEU A 90 -0.11 -12.09 -0.32
CA LEU A 90 -0.55 -12.84 0.85
C LEU A 90 -1.67 -13.83 0.49
N PRO A 91 -1.74 -15.01 1.11
CA PRO A 91 -2.87 -15.92 0.90
C PRO A 91 -4.14 -15.39 1.59
N ASP A 92 -5.28 -15.45 0.88
CA ASP A 92 -6.57 -14.96 1.40
C ASP A 92 -7.05 -15.72 2.64
N SER A 93 -6.69 -17.01 2.77
CA SER A 93 -7.03 -17.82 3.94
C SER A 93 -6.38 -17.35 5.25
N GLU A 94 -5.20 -16.71 5.18
CA GLU A 94 -4.50 -16.18 6.35
C GLU A 94 -4.71 -14.67 6.52
N PHE A 95 -4.83 -13.93 5.40
CA PHE A 95 -4.96 -12.47 5.38
C PHE A 95 -6.20 -12.03 4.61
N PRO A 96 -7.40 -12.40 5.08
CA PRO A 96 -8.63 -12.08 4.37
C PRO A 96 -8.85 -10.57 4.36
N LYS A 97 -9.47 -10.09 3.28
CA LYS A 97 -10.07 -8.75 3.22
C LYS A 97 -11.21 -8.63 4.26
N ASP A 98 -11.69 -7.42 4.52
CA ASP A 98 -12.87 -7.23 5.37
C ASP A 98 -14.14 -7.30 4.51
N THR A 99 -14.77 -8.49 4.46
CA THR A 99 -16.02 -8.71 3.73
C THR A 99 -17.22 -8.04 4.38
N GLN A 100 -17.21 -7.91 5.71
CA GLN A 100 -18.28 -7.23 6.43
C GLN A 100 -18.33 -5.75 6.07
N GLN A 101 -17.16 -5.10 5.97
CA GLN A 101 -17.08 -3.72 5.48
C GLN A 101 -17.64 -3.61 4.05
N ILE A 102 -17.30 -4.57 3.18
CA ILE A 102 -17.77 -4.57 1.79
C ILE A 102 -19.30 -4.62 1.73
N GLU A 103 -19.91 -5.55 2.45
CA GLU A 103 -21.35 -5.77 2.46
C GLU A 103 -22.11 -4.62 3.13
N THR A 104 -21.61 -4.14 4.27
CA THR A 104 -22.32 -3.13 5.08
C THR A 104 -22.24 -1.73 4.47
N GLU A 105 -21.12 -1.41 3.82
CA GLU A 105 -20.87 -0.06 3.27
C GLU A 105 -21.05 0.01 1.75
N GLY A 106 -21.36 -1.11 1.09
CA GLY A 106 -21.41 -1.19 -0.37
C GLY A 106 -20.06 -0.84 -1.02
N LEU A 107 -18.96 -1.22 -0.37
CA LEU A 107 -17.62 -0.82 -0.80
C LEU A 107 -17.24 -1.48 -2.12
N MET A 108 -16.99 -0.66 -3.13
CA MET A 108 -16.42 -1.10 -4.39
C MET A 108 -14.89 -1.06 -4.32
N ILE A 109 -14.26 -2.24 -4.27
CA ILE A 109 -12.79 -2.34 -4.34
C ILE A 109 -12.36 -2.04 -5.78
N PRO A 110 -11.48 -1.05 -6.02
CA PRO A 110 -11.00 -0.76 -7.36
C PRO A 110 -10.13 -1.89 -7.88
N ASP A 111 -10.25 -2.18 -9.17
CA ASP A 111 -9.32 -3.09 -9.84
C ASP A 111 -7.94 -2.43 -10.07
N GLU A 112 -6.97 -3.24 -10.47
CA GLU A 112 -5.60 -2.78 -10.71
C GLU A 112 -5.49 -1.75 -11.83
N SER A 113 -6.37 -1.80 -12.85
CA SER A 113 -6.35 -0.82 -13.94
C SER A 113 -6.76 0.55 -13.42
N LYS A 114 -7.84 0.60 -12.62
CA LYS A 114 -8.30 1.85 -12.02
C LYS A 114 -7.27 2.43 -11.06
N ILE A 115 -6.57 1.58 -10.29
CA ILE A 115 -5.48 2.02 -9.43
C ILE A 115 -4.34 2.62 -10.27
N GLU A 116 -3.95 1.94 -11.37
CA GLU A 116 -2.92 2.45 -12.28
C GLU A 116 -3.27 3.83 -12.83
N ASP A 117 -4.48 3.97 -13.38
CA ASP A 117 -4.95 5.22 -14.00
C ASP A 117 -4.91 6.38 -13.00
N MET A 118 -5.37 6.13 -11.78
CA MET A 118 -5.41 7.17 -10.75
C MET A 118 -4.02 7.51 -10.22
N LEU A 119 -3.11 6.54 -10.10
CA LEU A 119 -1.71 6.84 -9.79
C LEU A 119 -1.03 7.63 -10.91
N CYS A 120 -1.37 7.40 -12.18
CA CYS A 120 -0.83 8.22 -13.27
C CYS A 120 -1.43 9.63 -13.28
N LEU A 121 -2.70 9.78 -12.87
CA LEU A 121 -3.42 11.05 -12.89
C LEU A 121 -3.04 11.98 -11.72
N VAL A 122 -2.98 11.44 -10.50
CA VAL A 122 -2.82 12.25 -9.26
C VAL A 122 -1.54 11.95 -8.48
N GLY A 123 -0.74 10.97 -8.94
CA GLY A 123 0.53 10.59 -8.32
C GLY A 123 1.71 11.43 -8.81
N LEU A 124 2.90 11.06 -8.33
CA LEU A 124 4.15 11.65 -8.82
C LEU A 124 4.43 11.17 -10.25
N GLU A 125 5.23 11.95 -10.98
CA GLU A 125 5.64 11.56 -12.33
C GLU A 125 6.32 10.18 -12.31
N GLY A 126 5.79 9.26 -13.12
CA GLY A 126 6.30 7.89 -13.21
C GLY A 126 5.95 6.97 -12.04
N GLU A 127 5.24 7.45 -11.02
CA GLU A 127 4.82 6.63 -9.86
C GLU A 127 4.00 5.41 -10.29
N CYS A 128 3.06 5.58 -11.23
CA CYS A 128 2.26 4.46 -11.72
C CYS A 128 3.11 3.38 -12.40
N ARG A 129 4.17 3.76 -13.14
CA ARG A 129 5.11 2.80 -13.74
C ARG A 129 5.89 2.03 -12.68
N ILE A 130 6.31 2.72 -11.60
CA ILE A 130 7.00 2.10 -10.46
C ILE A 130 6.08 1.06 -9.80
N TRP A 131 4.84 1.44 -9.47
CA TRP A 131 3.88 0.53 -8.87
C TRP A 131 3.56 -0.67 -9.77
N LYS A 132 3.31 -0.43 -11.06
CA LYS A 132 3.02 -1.50 -12.04
C LYS A 132 4.15 -2.52 -12.15
N LYS A 133 5.41 -2.07 -12.08
CA LYS A 133 6.57 -2.97 -12.05
C LYS A 133 6.58 -3.84 -10.78
N VAL A 134 6.24 -3.26 -9.63
CA VAL A 134 6.18 -3.99 -8.36
C VAL A 134 5.05 -5.02 -8.34
N ILE A 135 3.88 -4.69 -8.87
CA ILE A 135 2.73 -5.60 -8.81
C ILE A 135 2.78 -6.74 -9.85
N LYS A 136 3.57 -6.58 -10.91
CA LYS A 136 3.77 -7.60 -11.97
C LYS A 136 4.98 -8.52 -11.76
N SER A 137 5.97 -8.07 -10.99
CA SER A 137 7.11 -8.92 -10.57
C SER A 137 6.68 -9.98 -9.57
#